data_AF-A0AAV7FYA7-F1
#
_entry.id   AF-A0AAV7FYA7-F1
#
_cell.length_a   1.000
_cell.length_b   1.000
_cell.length_c   1.000
_cell.angle_alpha   90.00
_cell.angle_beta   90.00
_cell.angle_gamma   90.00
#
_symmetry.space_group_name_H-M   'P 1'
#
loop_
_entity.id
_entity.type
_entity.pdbx_description
1 polymer ?
#
loop_
_entity_poly.entity_id
_entity_poly.type
_entity_poly.pdbx_seq_one_letter_code
_entity_poly.pdbx_strand_id
1 'polypeptide(L)'
;MCYEKRPSRNPNEQVLLTAGALRKTAVTLEQMDGHLSAPTQATSLFDQTVIPGDIIVDLPSVANLRVGSGLRQDCFELLATKVGKLRYKKPNKYWLESSHKRYDPSAEDTILGIVVGRKSENFLVDIKSPSLALLPVVAFEGGTKKNIPKLEIGSLLYVRVVKANHGTNPELSCTDASGKAAQFGPLKEGYMFDSSTGLARMYVKLHVKLLSTPTCPVLQAFDMQCFEIAIGLNGRIWVNASTPSMVVLISNAIMASEFLSASQQDNMVKELTDRLQACCSVR
;
A
#
# COMPACT_ATOMS: atom_id res chain seq x y z
N MET A 1 20.60 7.58 -56.47
CA MET A 1 19.37 7.34 -57.26
C MET A 1 18.23 7.23 -56.26
N CYS A 2 17.21 8.07 -56.15
CA CYS A 2 16.73 9.22 -56.92
C CYS A 2 16.21 10.28 -55.94
N TYR A 3 16.40 11.55 -56.31
CA TYR A 3 15.83 12.76 -55.71
C TYR A 3 14.48 13.05 -56.37
N GLU A 4 13.48 13.55 -55.62
CA GLU A 4 12.53 14.61 -56.08
C GLU A 4 11.70 15.14 -54.90
N LYS A 5 12.03 16.35 -54.40
CA LYS A 5 11.43 17.69 -54.65
C LYS A 5 10.19 18.02 -53.79
N ARG A 6 10.40 18.83 -52.75
CA ARG A 6 9.38 19.67 -52.10
C ARG A 6 9.30 21.03 -52.82
N PRO A 7 8.12 21.65 -52.95
CA PRO A 7 8.01 23.06 -53.30
C PRO A 7 7.93 23.94 -52.04
N SER A 8 8.72 25.02 -52.05
CA SER A 8 8.70 26.16 -51.12
C SER A 8 7.69 27.22 -51.56
N ARG A 9 7.02 27.93 -50.65
CA ARG A 9 6.66 29.36 -50.81
C ARG A 9 6.33 30.04 -49.48
N ASN A 10 6.41 31.37 -49.55
CA ASN A 10 6.86 32.35 -48.55
C ASN A 10 6.00 32.58 -47.30
N PRO A 11 6.63 33.18 -46.26
CA PRO A 11 5.95 33.78 -45.11
C PRO A 11 5.54 35.22 -45.45
N ASN A 12 4.31 35.61 -45.08
CA ASN A 12 3.79 36.97 -44.82
C ASN A 12 2.32 37.07 -45.29
N GLU A 13 1.38 36.86 -44.37
CA GLU A 13 0.12 37.61 -44.37
C GLU A 13 -0.53 37.54 -42.99
N GLN A 14 -0.39 38.64 -42.24
CA GLN A 14 -1.33 39.01 -41.18
C GLN A 14 -2.58 39.56 -41.85
N VAL A 15 -3.77 39.02 -41.55
CA VAL A 15 -5.02 39.81 -41.56
C VAL A 15 -5.95 39.33 -40.45
N LEU A 16 -6.10 40.20 -39.45
CA LEU A 16 -7.19 40.30 -38.48
C LEU A 16 -8.50 40.62 -39.22
N LEU A 17 -9.66 40.05 -38.86
CA LEU A 17 -10.98 40.72 -38.92
C LEU A 17 -12.14 39.79 -38.45
N THR A 18 -12.67 40.17 -37.27
CA THR A 18 -14.09 40.39 -36.90
C THR A 18 -15.21 39.36 -37.14
N ALA A 19 -16.03 39.30 -36.10
CA ALA A 19 -17.34 38.67 -35.97
C ALA A 19 -18.34 38.96 -37.09
N GLY A 20 -19.14 37.95 -37.44
CA GLY A 20 -20.30 38.08 -38.32
C GLY A 20 -21.16 36.82 -38.26
N ALA A 21 -22.40 37.00 -37.84
CA ALA A 21 -23.42 35.98 -37.62
C ALA A 21 -23.72 35.08 -38.83
N LEU A 22 -24.12 33.83 -38.59
CA LEU A 22 -25.04 33.13 -39.48
C LEU A 22 -26.00 32.20 -38.72
N ARG A 23 -27.27 32.39 -39.07
CA ARG A 23 -28.48 31.81 -38.48
C ARG A 23 -28.64 30.35 -38.88
N LYS A 24 -29.21 29.59 -37.94
CA LYS A 24 -30.23 28.52 -38.07
C LYS A 24 -30.29 27.76 -39.40
N THR A 25 -30.03 26.46 -39.32
CA THR A 25 -30.80 25.45 -40.06
C THR A 25 -31.06 24.29 -39.12
N ALA A 26 -32.32 24.16 -38.73
CA ALA A 26 -32.83 23.00 -38.01
C ALA A 26 -33.02 21.87 -39.03
N VAL A 27 -32.42 20.71 -38.76
CA VAL A 27 -32.78 19.46 -39.41
C VAL A 27 -33.29 18.55 -38.30
N THR A 28 -34.59 18.30 -38.35
CA THR A 28 -35.33 17.31 -37.58
C THR A 28 -34.81 15.91 -37.92
N LEU A 29 -34.38 15.17 -36.89
CA LEU A 29 -34.21 13.72 -36.94
C LEU A 29 -35.19 13.09 -35.97
N GLU A 30 -36.16 12.39 -36.54
CA GLU A 30 -37.11 11.54 -35.84
C GLU A 30 -36.42 10.28 -35.31
N GLN A 31 -36.75 9.97 -34.05
CA GLN A 31 -36.92 8.65 -33.43
C GLN A 31 -36.08 7.48 -33.96
N MET A 32 -35.08 7.09 -33.16
CA MET A 32 -34.75 5.68 -32.93
C MET A 32 -34.74 5.44 -31.42
N ASP A 33 -35.80 4.80 -30.93
CA ASP A 33 -35.94 4.33 -29.56
C ASP A 33 -34.86 3.27 -29.26
N GLY A 34 -33.89 3.65 -28.44
CA GLY A 34 -33.00 2.76 -27.73
C GLY A 34 -32.85 3.31 -26.32
N HIS A 35 -33.27 2.53 -25.31
CA HIS A 35 -33.11 2.86 -23.90
C HIS A 35 -31.64 3.13 -23.55
N LEU A 36 -31.22 4.40 -23.65
CA LEU A 36 -30.04 4.90 -22.99
C LEU A 36 -30.51 5.52 -21.68
N SER A 37 -30.44 4.74 -20.61
CA SER A 37 -30.57 5.24 -19.25
C SER A 37 -29.58 6.40 -19.06
N ALA A 38 -30.10 7.55 -18.63
CA ALA A 38 -29.33 8.75 -18.32
C ALA A 38 -28.10 8.45 -17.44
N PRO A 39 -26.99 9.21 -17.56
CA PRO A 39 -25.83 9.05 -16.69
C PRO A 39 -26.30 9.28 -15.25
N THR A 40 -26.31 8.21 -14.48
CA THR A 40 -26.74 8.24 -13.09
C THR A 40 -25.67 8.97 -12.31
N GLN A 41 -26.03 10.18 -11.90
CA GLN A 41 -25.38 11.09 -10.97
C GLN A 41 -24.17 10.51 -10.22
N ALA A 42 -23.01 11.16 -10.39
CA ALA A 42 -21.81 10.99 -9.57
C ALA A 42 -22.15 11.19 -8.09
N THR A 43 -22.61 10.11 -7.46
CA THR A 43 -22.92 10.04 -6.05
C THR A 43 -21.58 10.07 -5.34
N SER A 44 -21.42 10.86 -4.28
CA SER A 44 -20.17 10.91 -3.53
C SER A 44 -19.95 9.60 -2.78
N LEU A 45 -19.41 8.57 -3.46
CA LEU A 45 -19.14 7.21 -2.98
C LEU A 45 -18.01 7.15 -1.93
N PHE A 46 -17.64 8.27 -1.30
CA PHE A 46 -16.56 8.31 -0.32
C PHE A 46 -16.89 7.43 0.88
N ASP A 47 -15.92 6.62 1.29
CA ASP A 47 -16.04 5.62 2.36
C ASP A 47 -17.13 4.54 2.16
N GLN A 48 -17.74 4.49 0.97
CA GLN A 48 -18.63 3.40 0.58
C GLN A 48 -17.85 2.20 0.04
N THR A 49 -18.45 1.02 0.19
CA THR A 49 -17.95 -0.19 -0.42
C THR A 49 -18.34 -0.17 -1.89
N VAL A 50 -17.34 -0.29 -2.76
CA VAL A 50 -17.52 -0.40 -4.21
C VAL A 50 -17.16 -1.80 -4.67
N ILE A 51 -17.76 -2.22 -5.77
CA ILE A 51 -17.54 -3.53 -6.40
C ILE A 51 -16.83 -3.37 -7.75
N PRO A 52 -16.20 -4.43 -8.28
CA PRO A 52 -15.62 -4.38 -9.61
C PRO A 52 -16.68 -4.02 -10.67
N GLY A 53 -16.38 -3.01 -11.49
CA GLY A 53 -17.29 -2.49 -12.52
C GLY A 53 -17.94 -1.16 -12.17
N ASP A 54 -17.92 -0.73 -10.91
CA ASP A 54 -18.46 0.57 -10.51
C ASP A 54 -17.62 1.72 -11.09
N ILE A 55 -18.30 2.75 -11.61
CA ILE A 55 -17.71 4.00 -12.09
C ILE A 55 -17.62 4.97 -10.92
N ILE A 56 -16.40 5.44 -10.61
CA ILE A 56 -16.12 6.24 -9.42
C ILE A 56 -16.11 7.74 -9.72
N VAL A 57 -15.44 8.15 -10.80
CA VAL A 57 -15.30 9.55 -11.22
C VAL A 57 -15.24 9.63 -12.74
N ASP A 58 -15.96 10.59 -13.31
CA ASP A 58 -15.79 11.02 -14.70
C ASP A 58 -14.58 11.96 -14.80
N LEU A 59 -13.54 11.50 -15.50
CA LEU A 59 -12.23 12.16 -15.62
C LEU A 59 -12.22 13.54 -16.29
N PRO A 60 -13.16 13.97 -17.17
CA PRO A 60 -13.11 15.33 -17.73
C PRO A 60 -13.28 16.45 -16.70
N SER A 61 -13.65 16.13 -15.45
CA SER A 61 -13.88 17.12 -14.38
C SER A 61 -12.67 17.45 -13.50
N VAL A 62 -11.60 16.64 -13.51
CA VAL A 62 -10.49 16.73 -12.53
C VAL A 62 -9.11 16.73 -13.19
N ALA A 63 -8.43 17.87 -13.18
CA ALA A 63 -7.03 17.97 -13.58
C ALA A 63 -6.10 17.28 -12.54
N ASN A 64 -5.15 16.46 -13.02
CA ASN A 64 -4.11 15.78 -12.22
C ASN A 64 -4.60 14.76 -11.17
N LEU A 65 -5.40 13.78 -11.59
CA LEU A 65 -5.82 12.65 -10.75
C LEU A 65 -4.66 11.66 -10.49
N ARG A 66 -4.47 11.25 -9.22
CA ARG A 66 -3.57 10.16 -8.85
C ARG A 66 -4.37 8.90 -8.52
N VAL A 67 -4.32 7.92 -9.41
CA VAL A 67 -4.99 6.63 -9.24
C VAL A 67 -4.10 5.70 -8.42
N GLY A 68 -4.64 5.18 -7.32
CA GLY A 68 -4.00 4.19 -6.45
C GLY A 68 -4.54 2.78 -6.66
N SER A 69 -4.22 1.89 -5.72
CA SER A 69 -4.53 0.46 -5.81
C SER A 69 -6.03 0.18 -5.97
N GLY A 70 -6.36 -0.80 -6.83
CA GLY A 70 -7.73 -1.28 -7.01
C GLY A 70 -8.60 -0.42 -7.93
N LEU A 71 -8.08 0.69 -8.43
CA LEU A 71 -8.73 1.53 -9.43
C LEU A 71 -7.96 1.45 -10.75
N ARG A 72 -8.68 1.54 -11.86
CA ARG A 72 -8.09 1.61 -13.20
C ARG A 72 -8.79 2.71 -13.98
N GLN A 73 -7.97 3.57 -14.60
CA GLN A 73 -8.47 4.52 -15.58
C GLN A 73 -8.71 3.78 -16.89
N ASP A 74 -9.93 3.86 -17.41
CA ASP A 74 -10.27 3.45 -18.77
C ASP A 74 -10.84 4.65 -19.52
N CYS A 75 -10.11 5.12 -20.53
CA CYS A 75 -10.47 6.30 -21.31
C CYS A 75 -10.82 7.53 -20.43
N PHE A 76 -12.11 7.84 -20.31
CA PHE A 76 -12.66 8.99 -19.56
C PHE A 76 -13.31 8.61 -18.23
N GLU A 77 -13.23 7.35 -17.83
CA GLU A 77 -13.86 6.82 -16.61
C GLU A 77 -12.82 6.21 -15.68
N LEU A 78 -13.05 6.38 -14.37
CA LEU A 78 -12.28 5.69 -13.33
C LEU A 78 -13.10 4.52 -12.79
N LEU A 79 -12.66 3.31 -13.09
CA LEU A 79 -13.35 2.07 -12.76
C LEU A 79 -12.75 1.38 -11.53
N ALA A 80 -13.61 0.81 -10.70
CA ALA A 80 -13.20 -0.13 -9.68
C ALA A 80 -12.86 -1.50 -10.29
N THR A 81 -11.68 -2.04 -9.96
CA THR A 81 -11.23 -3.37 -10.41
C THR A 81 -11.26 -4.41 -9.29
N LYS A 82 -11.37 -3.97 -8.04
CA LYS A 82 -11.40 -4.80 -6.84
C LYS A 82 -12.56 -4.35 -5.96
N VAL A 83 -13.07 -5.25 -5.13
CA VAL A 83 -13.99 -4.87 -4.05
C VAL A 83 -13.21 -4.18 -2.93
N GLY A 84 -13.73 -3.08 -2.40
CA GLY A 84 -13.08 -2.39 -1.29
C GLY A 84 -13.78 -1.10 -0.91
N LYS A 85 -13.30 -0.47 0.16
CA LYS A 85 -13.78 0.85 0.56
C LYS A 85 -13.02 1.92 -0.22
N LEU A 86 -13.75 2.81 -0.88
CA LEU A 86 -13.13 3.92 -1.61
C LEU A 86 -12.56 4.94 -0.62
N ARG A 87 -11.25 5.17 -0.72
CA ARG A 87 -10.53 6.16 0.07
C ARG A 87 -10.04 7.31 -0.80
N TYR A 88 -10.01 8.49 -0.19
CA TYR A 88 -9.59 9.72 -0.84
C TYR A 88 -8.59 10.48 0.04
N LYS A 89 -7.57 11.06 -0.58
CA LYS A 89 -6.64 12.00 0.06
C LYS A 89 -6.51 13.24 -0.82
N LYS A 90 -6.73 14.40 -0.22
CA LYS A 90 -6.49 15.72 -0.85
C LYS A 90 -5.04 15.80 -1.36
N PRO A 91 -4.76 16.38 -2.54
CA PRO A 91 -5.71 17.06 -3.43
C PRO A 91 -6.57 16.12 -4.29
N ASN A 92 -6.03 15.05 -4.92
CA ASN A 92 -6.77 14.19 -5.85
C ASN A 92 -6.21 12.74 -5.89
N LYS A 93 -5.95 12.10 -4.74
CA LYS A 93 -5.50 10.69 -4.70
C LYS A 93 -6.64 9.77 -4.25
N TYR A 94 -6.98 8.78 -5.08
CA TYR A 94 -8.03 7.81 -4.81
C TYR A 94 -7.47 6.39 -4.81
N TRP A 95 -7.92 5.54 -3.91
CA TRP A 95 -7.56 4.12 -3.90
C TRP A 95 -8.64 3.30 -3.21
N LEU A 96 -8.69 2.01 -3.50
CA LEU A 96 -9.55 1.06 -2.79
C LEU A 96 -8.76 0.41 -1.65
N GLU A 97 -9.31 0.50 -0.45
CA GLU A 97 -8.87 -0.28 0.70
C GLU A 97 -9.61 -1.62 0.69
N SER A 98 -8.92 -2.65 0.19
CA SER A 98 -9.38 -4.04 0.16
C SER A 98 -8.60 -4.88 1.17
N SER A 99 -9.23 -5.90 1.77
CA SER A 99 -8.50 -6.91 2.55
C SER A 99 -8.29 -8.16 1.70
N HIS A 100 -7.03 -8.56 1.51
CA HIS A 100 -6.67 -9.76 0.76
C HIS A 100 -5.47 -10.46 1.43
N LYS A 101 -5.39 -11.78 1.27
CA LYS A 101 -4.31 -12.60 1.87
C LYS A 101 -2.96 -12.45 1.17
N ARG A 102 -2.96 -12.17 -0.14
CA ARG A 102 -1.74 -11.98 -0.94
C ARG A 102 -1.29 -10.54 -0.91
N TYR A 103 -0.03 -10.26 -0.67
CA TYR A 103 0.47 -8.88 -0.64
C TYR A 103 0.73 -8.34 -2.06
N ASP A 104 0.35 -7.09 -2.31
CA ASP A 104 0.62 -6.36 -3.55
C ASP A 104 1.64 -5.25 -3.22
N PRO A 105 2.91 -5.37 -3.65
CA PRO A 105 3.96 -4.47 -3.23
C PRO A 105 3.68 -3.02 -3.65
N SER A 106 3.80 -2.10 -2.71
CA SER A 106 3.78 -0.66 -2.98
C SER A 106 5.08 -0.04 -2.50
N ALA A 107 5.58 0.95 -3.24
CA ALA A 107 6.72 1.74 -2.78
C ALA A 107 6.41 2.37 -1.41
N GLU A 108 7.45 2.47 -0.57
CA GLU A 108 7.41 2.99 0.79
C GLU A 108 6.80 2.07 1.84
N ASP A 109 6.29 0.89 1.47
CA ASP A 109 5.75 -0.06 2.43
C ASP A 109 6.86 -0.66 3.29
N THR A 110 6.63 -0.73 4.60
CA THR A 110 7.47 -1.50 5.53
C THR A 110 6.91 -2.92 5.68
N ILE A 111 7.77 -3.91 5.48
CA ILE A 111 7.37 -5.31 5.37
C ILE A 111 8.37 -6.24 6.06
N LEU A 112 7.92 -7.47 6.32
CA LEU A 112 8.78 -8.56 6.79
C LEU A 112 9.07 -9.54 5.64
N GLY A 113 10.35 -9.72 5.32
CA GLY A 113 10.82 -10.60 4.26
C GLY A 113 11.65 -11.76 4.80
N ILE A 114 11.61 -12.92 4.13
CA ILE A 114 12.46 -14.07 4.46
C ILE A 114 13.46 -14.27 3.33
N VAL A 115 14.74 -14.39 3.66
CA VAL A 115 15.78 -14.65 2.65
C VAL A 115 15.61 -16.07 2.10
N VAL A 116 15.37 -16.20 0.81
CA VAL A 116 15.22 -17.50 0.13
C VAL A 116 16.49 -17.90 -0.60
N GLY A 117 17.26 -16.92 -1.07
CA GLY A 117 18.47 -17.20 -1.82
C GLY A 117 19.41 -16.01 -1.89
N ARG A 118 20.64 -16.28 -2.33
CA ARG A 118 21.69 -15.28 -2.48
C ARG A 118 22.22 -15.31 -3.91
N LYS A 119 22.26 -14.14 -4.55
CA LYS A 119 23.00 -13.89 -5.79
C LYS A 119 24.21 -13.01 -5.47
N SER A 120 25.09 -12.81 -6.45
CA SER A 120 26.31 -12.02 -6.31
C SER A 120 26.05 -10.57 -5.90
N GLU A 121 25.01 -9.94 -6.46
CA GLU A 121 24.71 -8.52 -6.22
C GLU A 121 23.41 -8.28 -5.43
N ASN A 122 22.56 -9.31 -5.30
CA ASN A 122 21.23 -9.20 -4.70
C ASN A 122 20.90 -10.43 -3.85
N PHE A 123 20.19 -10.24 -2.74
CA PHE A 123 19.48 -11.30 -2.03
C PHE A 123 18.08 -11.46 -2.61
N LEU A 124 17.62 -12.70 -2.71
CA LEU A 124 16.24 -13.03 -3.06
C LEU A 124 15.43 -13.15 -1.77
N VAL A 125 14.39 -12.34 -1.65
CA VAL A 125 13.57 -12.25 -0.44
C VAL A 125 12.12 -12.57 -0.78
N ASP A 126 11.52 -13.51 -0.05
CA ASP A 126 10.09 -13.77 -0.14
C ASP A 126 9.33 -12.77 0.75
N ILE A 127 8.41 -12.04 0.14
CA ILE A 127 7.60 -10.99 0.75
C ILE A 127 6.10 -11.31 0.72
N LYS A 128 5.70 -12.55 0.39
CA LYS A 128 4.28 -12.96 0.24
C LYS A 128 3.55 -12.26 -0.91
N SER A 129 4.31 -11.84 -1.92
CA SER A 129 3.81 -11.27 -3.17
C SER A 129 3.89 -12.30 -4.31
N PRO A 130 3.42 -11.99 -5.53
CA PRO A 130 3.53 -12.91 -6.66
C PRO A 130 4.95 -13.25 -7.10
N SER A 131 5.91 -12.36 -6.87
CA SER A 131 7.29 -12.47 -7.33
C SER A 131 8.26 -12.23 -6.18
N LEU A 132 9.39 -12.94 -6.19
CA LEU A 132 10.43 -12.70 -5.19
C LEU A 132 10.98 -11.28 -5.32
N ALA A 133 11.23 -10.65 -4.18
CA ALA A 133 11.82 -9.34 -4.12
C ALA A 133 13.34 -9.42 -4.21
N LEU A 134 13.95 -8.36 -4.74
CA LEU A 134 15.39 -8.20 -4.84
C LEU A 134 15.85 -7.22 -3.75
N LEU A 135 16.76 -7.66 -2.90
CA LEU A 135 17.41 -6.82 -1.91
C LEU A 135 18.88 -6.63 -2.29
N PRO A 136 19.27 -5.47 -2.83
CA PRO A 136 20.65 -5.21 -3.20
C PRO A 136 21.59 -5.28 -2.00
N VAL A 137 22.80 -5.80 -2.22
CA VAL A 137 23.85 -5.89 -1.19
C VAL A 137 24.28 -4.51 -0.66
N VAL A 138 24.14 -3.47 -1.49
CA VAL A 138 24.44 -2.07 -1.14
C VAL A 138 23.32 -1.39 -0.34
N ALA A 139 22.14 -2.01 -0.25
CA ALA A 139 20.97 -1.45 0.42
C ALA A 139 20.96 -1.76 1.93
N PHE A 140 22.14 -1.87 2.53
CA PHE A 140 22.36 -2.03 3.96
C PHE A 140 23.22 -0.88 4.46
N GLU A 141 23.11 -0.57 5.75
CA GLU A 141 24.00 0.41 6.37
C GLU A 141 25.46 -0.05 6.25
N GLY A 142 26.28 0.74 5.56
CA GLY A 142 27.67 0.39 5.26
C GLY A 142 27.87 -0.72 4.20
N GLY A 143 26.80 -1.10 3.48
CA GLY A 143 26.84 -2.10 2.41
C GLY A 143 27.64 -1.60 1.21
N THR A 144 28.74 -2.28 0.88
CA THR A 144 29.53 -2.02 -0.34
C THR A 144 29.83 -3.33 -1.07
N LYS A 145 30.21 -3.28 -2.36
CA LYS A 145 30.61 -4.50 -3.09
C LYS A 145 31.77 -5.26 -2.43
N LYS A 146 32.57 -4.57 -1.59
CA LYS A 146 33.66 -5.17 -0.80
C LYS A 146 33.21 -5.71 0.55
N ASN A 147 32.21 -5.07 1.17
CA ASN A 147 31.65 -5.45 2.47
C ASN A 147 30.21 -5.94 2.30
N ILE A 148 30.07 -7.22 1.93
CA ILE A 148 28.77 -7.86 1.71
C ILE A 148 28.22 -8.36 3.05
N PRO A 149 27.01 -7.94 3.47
CA PRO A 149 26.38 -8.44 4.69
C PRO A 149 26.22 -9.97 4.66
N LYS A 150 26.51 -10.63 5.78
CA LYS A 150 26.36 -12.07 5.93
C LYS A 150 24.93 -12.38 6.38
N LEU A 151 24.07 -12.69 5.41
CA LEU A 151 22.70 -13.15 5.65
C LEU A 151 22.58 -14.62 5.24
N GLU A 152 21.98 -15.42 6.11
CA GLU A 152 21.70 -16.83 5.86
C GLU A 152 20.32 -17.01 5.22
N ILE A 153 20.15 -18.07 4.44
CA ILE A 153 18.84 -18.46 3.92
C ILE A 153 17.93 -18.83 5.10
N GLY A 154 16.70 -18.33 5.10
CA GLY A 154 15.76 -18.45 6.20
C GLY A 154 15.77 -17.26 7.17
N SER A 155 16.73 -16.35 7.05
CA SER A 155 16.78 -15.15 7.91
C SER A 155 15.57 -14.25 7.68
N LEU A 156 14.94 -13.79 8.76
CA LEU A 156 13.86 -12.82 8.73
C LEU A 156 14.43 -11.39 8.70
N LEU A 157 13.90 -10.54 7.84
CA LEU A 157 14.34 -9.16 7.65
C LEU A 157 13.16 -8.21 7.78
N TYR A 158 13.37 -7.11 8.50
CA TYR A 158 12.50 -5.93 8.44
C TYR A 158 13.05 -4.94 7.41
N VAL A 159 12.27 -4.68 6.37
CA VAL A 159 12.74 -3.96 5.17
C VAL A 159 11.67 -3.01 4.64
N ARG A 160 12.11 -2.04 3.84
CA ARG A 160 11.23 -1.13 3.11
C ARG A 160 11.25 -1.45 1.62
N VAL A 161 10.09 -1.37 0.98
CA VAL A 161 9.97 -1.44 -0.48
C VAL A 161 10.37 -0.09 -1.07
N VAL A 162 11.41 -0.06 -1.91
CA VAL A 162 11.85 1.17 -2.58
C VAL A 162 11.13 1.33 -3.91
N LYS A 163 10.98 0.24 -4.65
CA LYS A 163 10.42 0.26 -6.00
C LYS A 163 9.56 -0.97 -6.23
N ALA A 164 8.35 -0.73 -6.71
CA ALA A 164 7.37 -1.76 -7.01
C ALA A 164 6.65 -1.41 -8.32
N ASN A 165 7.32 -1.67 -9.44
CA ASN A 165 6.72 -1.46 -10.76
C ASN A 165 6.01 -2.73 -11.24
N HIS A 166 4.88 -2.56 -11.93
CA HIS A 166 4.19 -3.67 -12.57
C HIS A 166 5.09 -4.31 -13.64
N GLY A 167 5.36 -5.61 -13.51
CA GLY A 167 6.16 -6.39 -14.47
C GLY A 167 7.64 -6.56 -14.10
N THR A 168 8.13 -5.88 -13.07
CA THR A 168 9.50 -6.10 -12.53
C THR A 168 9.44 -6.64 -11.12
N ASN A 169 10.48 -7.38 -10.70
CA ASN A 169 10.61 -7.77 -9.31
C ASN A 169 10.71 -6.52 -8.40
N PRO A 170 10.03 -6.50 -7.25
CA PRO A 170 10.11 -5.38 -6.34
C PRO A 170 11.51 -5.28 -5.73
N GLU A 171 11.99 -4.06 -5.55
CA GLU A 171 13.30 -3.77 -4.98
C GLU A 171 13.14 -3.30 -3.51
N LEU A 172 13.97 -3.84 -2.63
CA LEU A 172 13.93 -3.62 -1.19
C LEU A 172 15.15 -2.84 -0.71
N SER A 173 15.03 -2.21 0.46
CA SER A 173 16.14 -1.61 1.19
C SER A 173 16.03 -1.84 2.69
N CYS A 174 17.18 -2.00 3.33
CA CYS A 174 17.36 -2.01 4.79
C CYS A 174 17.88 -0.66 5.32
N THR A 175 17.70 0.42 4.56
CA THR A 175 18.02 1.78 5.00
C THR A 175 16.84 2.70 4.75
N ASP A 176 16.72 3.72 5.59
CA ASP A 176 15.82 4.84 5.33
C ASP A 176 16.31 5.69 4.14
N ALA A 177 15.50 6.65 3.71
CA ALA A 177 15.83 7.62 2.66
C ALA A 177 17.11 8.43 2.97
N SER A 178 17.47 8.55 4.26
CA SER A 178 18.72 9.17 4.72
C SER A 178 19.94 8.25 4.66
N GLY A 179 19.78 6.97 4.29
CA GLY A 179 20.86 5.97 4.20
C GLY A 179 21.26 5.32 5.53
N LYS A 180 20.55 5.62 6.62
CA LYS A 180 20.77 5.01 7.95
C LYS A 180 19.87 3.79 8.17
N ALA A 181 20.29 2.85 9.01
CA ALA A 181 19.52 1.62 9.22
C ALA A 181 18.16 1.84 9.91
N ALA A 182 17.94 2.92 10.68
CA ALA A 182 16.64 3.39 11.19
C ALA A 182 15.58 2.30 11.53
N GLN A 183 16.01 1.18 12.17
CA GLN A 183 15.24 -0.02 12.58
C GLN A 183 15.09 -1.15 11.55
N PHE A 184 15.52 -0.96 10.31
CA PHE A 184 15.56 -2.02 9.30
C PHE A 184 16.79 -2.92 9.47
N GLY A 185 16.64 -4.17 9.02
CA GLY A 185 17.71 -5.17 9.08
C GLY A 185 17.21 -6.55 9.49
N PRO A 186 18.14 -7.47 9.80
CA PRO A 186 17.79 -8.81 10.24
C PRO A 186 17.18 -8.80 11.64
N LEU A 187 16.05 -9.48 11.78
CA LEU A 187 15.42 -9.76 13.05
C LEU A 187 15.91 -11.12 13.55
N LYS A 188 16.43 -11.14 14.78
CA LYS A 188 16.93 -12.36 15.42
C LYS A 188 15.91 -12.84 16.44
N GLU A 189 15.78 -14.17 16.54
CA GLU A 189 14.88 -14.81 17.50
C GLU A 189 13.42 -14.36 17.32
N GLY A 190 12.56 -14.62 18.31
CA GLY A 190 11.13 -14.33 18.24
C GLY A 190 10.32 -15.30 17.39
N TYR A 191 9.05 -14.97 17.22
CA TYR A 191 8.06 -15.76 16.51
C TYR A 191 7.39 -14.91 15.43
N MET A 192 7.34 -15.43 14.21
CA MET A 192 6.67 -14.80 13.08
C MET A 192 5.45 -15.60 12.68
N PHE A 193 4.32 -14.91 12.52
CA PHE A 193 3.07 -15.49 12.06
C PHE A 193 2.44 -14.67 10.94
N ASP A 194 1.60 -15.35 10.17
CA ASP A 194 0.85 -14.76 9.08
C ASP A 194 -0.48 -14.18 9.58
N SER A 195 -0.83 -13.02 9.03
CA SER A 195 -2.05 -12.27 9.27
C SER A 195 -2.67 -11.80 7.94
N SER A 196 -3.90 -11.30 7.97
CA SER A 196 -4.44 -10.56 6.84
C SER A 196 -3.70 -9.23 6.64
N THR A 197 -3.63 -8.76 5.39
CA THR A 197 -3.04 -7.45 5.09
C THR A 197 -3.90 -6.29 5.61
N GLY A 198 -5.21 -6.54 5.79
CA GLY A 198 -6.14 -5.59 6.42
C GLY A 198 -5.80 -5.35 7.89
N LEU A 199 -5.56 -6.43 8.65
CA LEU A 199 -5.16 -6.34 10.05
C LEU A 199 -3.81 -5.64 10.21
N ALA A 200 -2.82 -6.01 9.39
CA ALA A 200 -1.51 -5.34 9.40
C ALA A 200 -1.62 -3.84 9.11
N ARG A 201 -2.42 -3.45 8.10
CA ARG A 201 -2.71 -2.03 7.81
C ARG A 201 -3.43 -1.35 8.95
N MET A 202 -4.38 -2.01 9.61
CA MET A 202 -5.07 -1.48 10.78
C MET A 202 -4.05 -1.15 11.87
N TYR A 203 -3.20 -2.10 12.27
CA TYR A 203 -2.20 -1.89 13.30
C TYR A 203 -1.15 -0.84 12.93
N VAL A 204 -0.64 -0.82 11.70
CA VAL A 204 0.33 0.21 11.26
C VAL A 204 -0.33 1.59 11.21
N LYS A 205 -1.52 1.71 10.64
CA LYS A 205 -2.28 2.97 10.61
C LYS A 205 -2.56 3.46 12.02
N LEU A 206 -2.83 2.54 12.94
CA LEU A 206 -3.10 2.84 14.34
C LEU A 206 -1.82 3.23 15.09
N HIS A 207 -0.69 2.57 14.82
CA HIS A 207 0.62 2.91 15.37
C HIS A 207 1.10 4.30 14.89
N VAL A 208 0.95 4.61 13.60
CA VAL A 208 1.24 5.94 13.04
C VAL A 208 0.29 6.99 13.61
N LYS A 209 -0.98 6.64 13.83
CA LYS A 209 -1.95 7.54 14.48
C LYS A 209 -1.62 7.73 15.97
N LEU A 210 -1.12 6.70 16.67
CA LEU A 210 -0.70 6.73 18.08
C LEU A 210 0.43 7.71 18.36
N LEU A 211 1.35 7.92 17.42
CA LEU A 211 2.34 9.01 17.49
C LEU A 211 1.71 10.41 17.42
N SER A 212 0.42 10.53 17.07
CA SER A 212 -0.33 11.79 16.99
C SER A 212 -1.61 11.83 17.87
N THR A 213 -2.15 10.71 18.34
CA THR A 213 -3.31 10.58 19.25
C THR A 213 -3.55 9.08 19.62
N PRO A 214 -3.78 8.71 20.89
CA PRO A 214 -3.90 7.31 21.32
C PRO A 214 -5.20 6.68 20.83
N THR A 215 -5.15 5.57 20.08
CA THR A 215 -6.37 4.86 19.65
C THR A 215 -6.21 3.34 19.51
N CYS A 216 -5.07 2.72 19.88
CA CYS A 216 -5.03 1.26 20.06
C CYS A 216 -4.96 0.92 21.53
N PRO A 217 -6.02 0.40 22.13
CA PRO A 217 -5.96 -0.16 23.47
C PRO A 217 -4.92 -1.29 23.54
N VAL A 218 -4.90 -2.16 22.52
CA VAL A 218 -4.05 -3.37 22.48
C VAL A 218 -2.59 -3.03 22.59
N LEU A 219 -2.05 -2.19 21.71
CA LEU A 219 -0.63 -1.83 21.76
C LEU A 219 -0.28 -0.90 22.91
N GLN A 220 -1.25 -0.15 23.45
CA GLN A 220 -1.01 0.84 24.51
C GLN A 220 -1.04 0.24 25.92
N ALA A 221 -1.83 -0.82 26.15
CA ALA A 221 -1.89 -1.48 27.46
C ALA A 221 -0.75 -2.48 27.70
N PHE A 222 0.00 -2.76 26.65
CA PHE A 222 1.22 -3.52 26.72
C PHE A 222 2.37 -2.57 27.08
N ASP A 223 2.92 -2.73 28.27
CA ASP A 223 4.13 -2.00 28.65
C ASP A 223 5.28 -2.46 27.73
N MET A 224 5.68 -1.58 26.81
CA MET A 224 6.63 -1.85 25.71
C MET A 224 8.02 -2.32 26.19
N GLN A 225 8.26 -2.33 27.51
CA GLN A 225 9.48 -2.85 28.12
C GLN A 225 9.55 -4.39 28.15
N CYS A 226 8.46 -5.13 27.89
CA CYS A 226 8.44 -6.58 28.06
C CYS A 226 8.54 -7.40 26.75
N PHE A 227 8.37 -6.76 25.59
CA PHE A 227 8.45 -7.40 24.28
C PHE A 227 8.69 -6.39 23.14
N GLU A 228 9.19 -6.90 22.02
CA GLU A 228 9.38 -6.21 20.76
C GLU A 228 8.40 -6.75 19.72
N ILE A 229 7.94 -5.87 18.82
CA ILE A 229 7.03 -6.23 17.73
C ILE A 229 7.44 -5.51 16.45
N ALA A 230 7.43 -6.24 15.33
CA ALA A 230 7.58 -5.69 14.00
C ALA A 230 6.39 -6.11 13.14
N ILE A 231 5.75 -5.15 12.49
CA ILE A 231 4.54 -5.36 11.69
C ILE A 231 4.83 -5.05 10.25
N GLY A 232 4.72 -6.06 9.38
CA GLY A 232 4.83 -5.89 7.95
C GLY A 232 3.47 -5.70 7.29
N LEU A 233 3.35 -4.70 6.42
CA LEU A 233 2.13 -4.43 5.61
C LEU A 233 1.76 -5.59 4.68
N ASN A 234 2.69 -6.53 4.47
CA ASN A 234 2.47 -7.79 3.78
C ASN A 234 1.69 -8.84 4.59
N GLY A 235 1.21 -8.50 5.79
CA GLY A 235 0.46 -9.42 6.63
C GLY A 235 1.37 -10.47 7.27
N ARG A 236 2.60 -10.08 7.59
CA ARG A 236 3.50 -10.84 8.46
C ARG A 236 3.76 -10.02 9.70
N ILE A 237 3.74 -10.65 10.85
CA ILE A 237 3.95 -10.01 12.15
C ILE A 237 4.99 -10.82 12.89
N TRP A 238 5.97 -10.13 13.47
CA TRP A 238 7.02 -10.71 14.29
C TRP A 238 6.91 -10.18 15.71
N VAL A 239 6.99 -11.08 16.68
CA VAL A 239 6.93 -10.77 18.12
C VAL A 239 8.09 -11.45 18.82
N ASN A 240 8.79 -10.72 19.67
CA ASN A 240 9.84 -11.25 20.51
C ASN A 240 9.63 -10.80 21.96
N ALA A 241 9.65 -11.72 22.91
CA ALA A 241 9.44 -11.40 24.32
C ALA A 241 10.37 -12.26 25.19
N SER A 242 10.54 -11.84 26.44
CA SER A 242 11.41 -12.54 27.40
C SER A 242 10.95 -13.98 27.72
N THR A 243 9.66 -14.28 27.58
CA THR A 243 9.10 -15.61 27.84
C THR A 243 8.27 -16.11 26.64
N PRO A 244 8.37 -17.41 26.27
CA PRO A 244 7.57 -17.97 25.18
C PRO A 244 6.05 -17.88 25.42
N SER A 245 5.61 -18.00 26.68
CA SER A 245 4.20 -17.85 27.05
C SER A 245 3.65 -16.47 26.68
N MET A 246 4.46 -15.43 26.87
CA MET A 246 4.10 -14.06 26.49
C MET A 246 4.02 -13.89 24.97
N VAL A 247 4.95 -14.48 24.23
CA VAL A 247 4.90 -14.49 22.75
C VAL A 247 3.62 -15.14 22.24
N VAL A 248 3.24 -16.30 22.77
CA VAL A 248 2.01 -17.01 22.39
C VAL A 248 0.77 -16.17 22.73
N LEU A 249 0.74 -15.60 23.94
CA LEU A 249 -0.39 -14.77 24.39
C LEU A 249 -0.60 -13.55 23.47
N ILE A 250 0.47 -12.82 23.19
CA ILE A 250 0.43 -11.63 22.32
C ILE A 250 0.04 -12.02 20.90
N SER A 251 0.62 -13.09 20.36
CA SER A 251 0.30 -13.55 19.00
C SER A 251 -1.17 -13.92 18.86
N ASN A 252 -1.72 -14.65 19.83
CA ASN A 252 -3.13 -15.03 19.86
C ASN A 252 -4.05 -13.80 20.01
N ALA A 253 -3.68 -12.85 20.86
CA ALA A 253 -4.43 -11.61 21.04
C ALA A 253 -4.49 -10.79 19.75
N ILE A 254 -3.37 -10.68 19.04
CA ILE A 254 -3.31 -9.97 17.75
C ILE A 254 -4.18 -10.67 16.72
N MET A 255 -4.11 -12.01 16.60
CA MET A 255 -4.93 -12.74 15.63
C MET A 255 -6.44 -12.64 15.96
N ALA A 256 -6.81 -12.67 17.24
CA ALA A 256 -8.20 -12.57 17.68
C ALA A 256 -8.79 -11.16 17.44
N SER A 257 -7.97 -10.12 17.43
CA SER A 257 -8.45 -8.72 17.34
C SER A 257 -9.08 -8.35 16.01
N GLU A 258 -8.84 -9.11 14.94
CA GLU A 258 -9.27 -8.79 13.57
C GLU A 258 -10.78 -8.62 13.44
N PHE A 259 -11.56 -9.42 14.18
CA PHE A 259 -13.02 -9.43 14.10
C PHE A 259 -13.69 -8.78 15.32
N LEU A 260 -12.91 -8.21 16.24
CA LEU A 260 -13.43 -7.56 17.44
C LEU A 260 -13.70 -6.08 17.20
N SER A 261 -14.77 -5.58 17.80
CA SER A 261 -15.03 -4.14 17.86
C SER A 261 -14.01 -3.44 18.78
N ALA A 262 -13.89 -2.11 18.68
CA ALA A 262 -12.98 -1.35 19.52
C ALA A 262 -13.20 -1.59 21.03
N SER A 263 -14.47 -1.64 21.48
CA SER A 263 -14.80 -1.91 22.88
C SER A 263 -14.49 -3.34 23.33
N GLN A 264 -14.61 -4.31 22.41
CA GLN A 264 -14.21 -5.69 22.68
C GLN A 264 -12.69 -5.82 22.74
N GLN A 265 -11.97 -5.09 21.90
CA GLN A 265 -10.51 -5.00 21.95
C GLN A 265 -10.06 -4.41 23.29
N ASP A 266 -10.68 -3.32 23.77
CA ASP A 266 -10.42 -2.75 25.10
C ASP A 266 -10.54 -3.78 26.22
N ASN A 267 -11.62 -4.56 26.21
CA ASN A 267 -11.89 -5.56 27.25
C ASN A 267 -10.90 -6.73 27.19
N MET A 268 -10.64 -7.26 25.99
CA MET A 268 -9.65 -8.31 25.77
C MET A 268 -8.29 -7.89 26.30
N VAL A 269 -7.93 -6.63 26.06
CA VAL A 269 -6.63 -6.10 26.44
C VAL A 269 -6.50 -5.94 27.94
N LYS A 270 -7.53 -5.44 28.63
CA LYS A 270 -7.54 -5.40 30.10
C LYS A 270 -7.33 -6.79 30.69
N GLU A 271 -8.06 -7.79 30.20
CA GLU A 271 -7.91 -9.18 30.66
C GLU A 271 -6.50 -9.74 30.40
N LEU A 272 -5.88 -9.38 29.27
CA LEU A 272 -4.51 -9.79 28.93
C LEU A 272 -3.46 -9.09 29.79
N THR A 273 -3.62 -7.80 30.06
CA THR A 273 -2.70 -7.03 30.91
C THR A 273 -2.74 -7.57 32.35
N ASP A 274 -3.91 -7.91 32.87
CA ASP A 274 -4.05 -8.51 34.21
C ASP A 274 -3.30 -9.87 34.28
N ARG A 275 -3.42 -10.70 33.25
CA ARG A 275 -2.69 -11.98 33.14
C ARG A 275 -1.18 -11.79 33.01
N LEU A 276 -0.73 -10.74 32.33
CA LEU A 276 0.69 -10.44 32.15
C LEU A 276 1.33 -9.87 33.42
N GLN A 277 0.64 -8.99 34.15
CA GLN A 277 1.12 -8.46 35.43
C GLN A 277 1.31 -9.57 36.47
N ALA A 278 0.45 -10.58 36.45
CA ALA A 278 0.60 -11.79 37.27
C ALA A 278 1.83 -12.63 36.88
N CYS A 279 2.24 -12.64 35.61
CA CYS A 279 3.43 -13.37 35.15
C CYS A 279 4.74 -12.58 35.35
N CYS A 280 4.71 -11.25 35.20
CA CYS A 280 5.91 -10.40 35.36
C CYS A 280 6.28 -10.15 36.83
N SER A 281 5.33 -10.21 37.77
CA SER A 281 5.58 -10.05 39.21
C SER A 281 6.23 -11.26 39.90
N VAL A 282 6.49 -12.37 39.19
CA VAL A 282 7.14 -13.57 39.75
C VAL A 282 8.66 -13.54 39.54
N ARG A 283 9.29 -12.37 39.72
CA ARG A 283 10.75 -12.22 39.77
C ARG A 283 11.21 -11.81 41.15
#